data_AF-X1N730-F1
#
_entry.id   AF-X1N730-F1
#
_cell.length_a   1.000
_cell.length_b   1.000
_cell.length_c   1.000
_cell.angle_alpha   90.00
_cell.angle_beta   90.00
_cell.angle_gamma   90.00
#
_symmetry.space_group_name_H-M   'P 1'
#
loop_
_entity.id
_entity.type
_entity.pdbx_description
1 polymer ?
#
loop_
_entity_poly.entity_id
_entity_poly.type
_entity_poly.pdbx_seq_one_letter_code
_entity_poly.pdbx_strand_id
1 'polypeptide(L)'
;RRKKEKAYYTITGLAFLMFLVIGLALLNQALLAFIVLIAGGVFSAVMLPKMMYLYRQEIVEATHETDVSAPLRIRDFLSWANVIKLERMYGINKAMLIYSLLNTGGIAALMLGFNILGIVTPVMAVGYTILGGIFSIIHFHYQIRKAVKQNTLQKD
;
A
#
# COMPACT_ATOMS: atom_id res chain seq x y z
N ARG A 1 -1.79 12.11 18.01
CA ARG A 1 -2.32 10.84 18.57
C ARG A 1 -3.75 10.52 18.13
N ARG A 2 -4.80 11.22 18.59
CA ARG A 2 -6.22 10.90 18.26
C ARG A 2 -6.56 10.82 16.76
N LYS A 3 -5.94 11.63 15.89
CA LYS A 3 -6.16 11.57 14.43
C LYS A 3 -5.53 10.32 13.77
N LYS A 4 -4.38 9.87 14.28
CA LYS A 4 -3.70 8.65 13.81
C LYS A 4 -4.50 7.39 14.19
N GLU A 5 -5.00 7.32 15.43
CA GLU A 5 -5.87 6.21 15.87
C GLU A 5 -7.11 6.07 14.99
N LYS A 6 -7.80 7.18 14.67
CA LYS A 6 -8.95 7.16 13.76
C LYS A 6 -8.58 6.63 12.38
N ALA A 7 -7.41 6.98 11.84
CA ALA A 7 -6.95 6.46 10.55
C ALA A 7 -6.69 4.96 10.60
N TYR A 8 -6.06 4.46 11.67
CA TYR A 8 -5.87 3.03 11.89
C TYR A 8 -7.20 2.29 11.96
N TYR A 9 -8.18 2.78 12.74
CA TYR A 9 -9.52 2.19 12.78
C TYR A 9 -10.21 2.19 11.42
N THR A 10 -10.05 3.24 10.62
CA THR A 10 -10.58 3.28 9.25
C THR A 10 -9.93 2.23 8.37
N ILE A 11 -8.60 2.05 8.43
CA ILE A 11 -7.88 1.02 7.65
C ILE A 11 -8.31 -0.38 8.08
N THR A 12 -8.34 -0.64 9.39
CA THR A 12 -8.77 -1.93 9.95
C THR A 12 -10.22 -2.22 9.60
N GLY A 13 -11.09 -1.21 9.65
CA GLY A 13 -12.49 -1.33 9.23
C GLY A 13 -12.62 -1.67 7.74
N LEU A 14 -11.80 -1.05 6.88
CA LEU A 14 -11.76 -1.37 5.45
C LEU A 14 -11.29 -2.81 5.20
N ALA A 15 -10.26 -3.25 5.92
CA ALA A 15 -9.76 -4.62 5.84
C ALA A 15 -10.83 -5.62 6.29
N PHE A 16 -11.53 -5.33 7.39
CA PHE A 16 -12.65 -6.15 7.85
C PHE A 16 -13.78 -6.22 6.81
N LEU A 17 -14.09 -5.09 6.18
CA LEU A 17 -15.12 -5.00 5.13
C LEU A 17 -14.74 -5.86 3.91
N MET A 18 -13.45 -5.92 3.54
CA MET A 18 -12.94 -6.83 2.51
C MET A 18 -13.09 -8.29 2.90
N PHE A 19 -12.77 -8.67 4.16
CA PHE A 19 -13.01 -10.03 4.65
C PHE A 19 -14.49 -10.39 4.65
N LEU A 20 -15.36 -9.43 4.97
CA LEU A 20 -16.81 -9.62 4.94
C LEU A 20 -17.32 -9.86 3.52
N VAL A 21 -16.82 -9.12 2.53
CA VAL A 21 -17.15 -9.34 1.11
C VAL A 21 -16.71 -10.74 0.66
N ILE A 22 -15.51 -11.18 1.05
CA ILE A 22 -15.03 -12.54 0.74
C ILE A 22 -15.92 -13.60 1.40
N GLY A 23 -16.28 -13.43 2.67
CA GLY A 23 -17.18 -14.35 3.38
C GLY A 23 -18.56 -14.43 2.72
N LEU A 24 -19.13 -13.30 2.32
CA LEU A 24 -20.41 -13.25 1.61
C LEU A 24 -20.34 -13.92 0.23
N ALA A 25 -19.23 -13.73 -0.50
CA ALA A 25 -19.01 -14.40 -1.76
C ALA A 25 -18.95 -15.93 -1.61
N LEU A 26 -18.27 -16.43 -0.56
CA LEU A 26 -18.21 -17.87 -0.25
C LEU A 26 -19.58 -18.47 0.11
N LEU A 27 -20.47 -17.68 0.73
CA LEU A 27 -21.85 -18.07 1.03
C LEU A 27 -22.80 -17.94 -0.18
N ASN A 28 -22.27 -17.67 -1.38
CA ASN A 28 -23.02 -17.43 -2.61
C ASN A 28 -24.03 -16.26 -2.50
N GLN A 29 -23.76 -15.30 -1.61
CA GLN A 29 -24.60 -14.10 -1.40
C GLN A 29 -24.10 -12.93 -2.25
N ALA A 30 -24.07 -13.12 -3.57
CA ALA A 30 -23.48 -12.17 -4.52
C ALA A 30 -24.14 -10.77 -4.47
N LEU A 31 -25.47 -10.70 -4.31
CA LEU A 31 -26.19 -9.42 -4.23
C LEU A 31 -25.77 -8.60 -3.00
N LEU A 32 -25.68 -9.26 -1.83
CA LEU A 32 -25.27 -8.63 -0.58
C LEU A 32 -23.80 -8.20 -0.62
N ALA A 33 -22.93 -9.06 -1.16
CA ALA A 33 -21.53 -8.74 -1.39
C ALA A 33 -21.39 -7.48 -2.26
N PHE A 34 -22.19 -7.37 -3.33
CA PHE A 34 -22.18 -6.21 -4.23
C PHE A 34 -22.61 -4.91 -3.54
N ILE A 35 -23.69 -4.94 -2.73
CA ILE A 35 -24.15 -3.77 -1.96
C ILE A 35 -23.07 -3.30 -0.97
N VAL A 36 -22.45 -4.24 -0.25
CA VAL A 36 -21.36 -3.94 0.68
C VAL A 36 -20.16 -3.34 -0.06
N LEU A 37 -19.84 -3.85 -1.25
CA LEU A 37 -18.74 -3.37 -2.07
C LEU A 37 -18.99 -1.93 -2.56
N ILE A 38 -20.21 -1.60 -3.00
CA ILE A 38 -20.58 -0.22 -3.36
C ILE A 38 -20.47 0.71 -2.15
N ALA A 39 -21.06 0.33 -1.01
CA ALA A 39 -21.03 1.14 0.21
C ALA A 39 -19.59 1.38 0.70
N GLY A 40 -18.77 0.32 0.69
CA GLY A 40 -17.34 0.39 1.02
C GLY A 40 -16.55 1.25 0.02
N GLY A 41 -16.88 1.16 -1.27
CA GLY A 41 -16.27 1.97 -2.33
C GLY A 41 -16.54 3.46 -2.16
N VAL A 42 -17.81 3.85 -1.94
CA VAL A 42 -18.20 5.25 -1.68
C VAL A 42 -17.52 5.77 -0.42
N PHE A 43 -17.54 5.00 0.67
CA PHE A 43 -16.87 5.38 1.90
C PHE A 43 -15.35 5.58 1.71
N SER A 44 -14.71 4.68 0.98
CA SER A 44 -13.28 4.75 0.67
C SER A 44 -12.95 6.00 -0.15
N ALA A 45 -13.76 6.33 -1.16
CA ALA A 45 -13.57 7.52 -1.99
C ALA A 45 -13.62 8.82 -1.16
N VAL A 46 -14.56 8.91 -0.21
CA VAL A 46 -14.70 10.08 0.68
C VAL A 46 -13.53 10.17 1.68
N MET A 47 -13.03 9.03 2.17
CA MET A 47 -11.93 8.99 3.14
C MET A 47 -10.55 9.16 2.50
N LEU A 48 -10.40 8.81 1.22
CA LEU A 48 -9.13 8.85 0.47
C LEU A 48 -8.33 10.16 0.65
N PRO A 49 -8.90 11.37 0.46
CA PRO A 49 -8.13 12.61 0.58
C PRO A 49 -7.61 12.85 2.01
N LYS A 50 -8.39 12.50 3.03
CA LYS A 50 -7.96 12.61 4.44
C LYS A 50 -6.84 11.63 4.75
N MET A 51 -6.92 10.41 4.24
CA MET A 51 -5.90 9.38 4.43
C MET A 51 -4.59 9.74 3.73
N MET A 52 -4.64 10.23 2.48
CA MET A 52 -3.45 10.69 1.76
C MET A 52 -2.72 11.81 2.51
N TYR A 53 -3.44 12.73 3.15
CA TYR A 53 -2.83 13.80 3.94
C TYR A 53 -2.07 13.25 5.16
N LEU A 54 -2.70 12.36 5.93
CA LEU A 54 -2.07 11.75 7.11
C LEU A 54 -0.87 10.89 6.73
N TYR A 55 -1.00 10.12 5.66
CA TYR A 55 0.07 9.29 5.15
C TYR A 55 1.28 10.10 4.71
N ARG A 56 1.05 11.24 4.04
CA ARG A 56 2.12 12.17 3.68
C ARG A 56 2.82 12.75 4.91
N GLN A 57 2.08 13.05 5.98
CA GLN A 57 2.70 13.49 7.25
C GLN A 57 3.57 12.38 7.87
N GLU A 58 3.12 11.13 7.86
CA GLU A 58 3.91 10.01 8.38
C GLU A 58 5.19 9.76 7.58
N ILE A 59 5.15 9.89 6.25
CA ILE A 59 6.35 9.78 5.41
C ILE A 59 7.35 10.91 5.73
N VAL A 60 6.86 12.13 5.97
CA VAL A 60 7.71 13.27 6.35
C VAL A 60 8.33 13.06 7.73
N GLU A 61 7.54 12.64 8.72
CA GLU A 61 8.01 12.33 10.07
C GLU A 61 9.06 11.20 10.04
N ALA A 62 8.79 10.13 9.28
CA ALA A 62 9.74 9.06 9.04
C ALA A 62 11.03 9.56 8.35
N THR A 63 10.94 10.53 7.43
CA THR A 63 12.13 11.13 6.79
C THR A 63 13.05 11.83 7.80
N HIS A 64 12.48 12.43 8.84
CA HIS A 64 13.24 13.10 9.91
C HIS A 64 13.83 12.12 10.92
N GLU A 65 13.09 11.06 11.27
CA GLU A 65 13.53 10.05 12.24
C GLU A 65 14.50 9.01 11.64
N THR A 66 14.56 8.89 10.31
CA THR A 66 15.39 7.87 9.66
C THR A 66 16.87 8.26 9.71
N ASP A 67 17.62 7.55 10.55
CA ASP A 67 19.08 7.54 10.50
C ASP A 67 19.56 6.79 9.24
N VAL A 68 20.10 7.56 8.31
CA VAL A 68 20.62 7.07 7.03
C VAL A 68 21.92 6.30 7.21
N SER A 69 22.65 6.51 8.32
CA SER A 69 23.98 5.93 8.56
C SER A 69 23.94 4.48 9.04
N ALA A 70 22.84 4.04 9.65
CA ALA A 70 22.70 2.66 10.13
C ALA A 70 22.59 1.65 8.96
N PRO A 71 23.00 0.38 9.12
CA PRO A 71 22.79 -0.64 8.09
C PRO A 71 21.30 -0.96 7.87
N LEU A 72 20.93 -1.36 6.64
CA LEU A 72 19.57 -1.83 6.32
C LEU A 72 19.29 -3.18 6.99
N ARG A 73 18.18 -3.25 7.74
CA ARG A 73 17.67 -4.50 8.31
C ARG A 73 16.55 -5.06 7.45
N ILE A 74 16.65 -6.35 7.12
CA ILE A 74 15.66 -7.09 6.30
C ILE A 74 14.25 -7.01 6.92
N ARG A 75 14.17 -7.08 8.26
CA ARG A 75 12.90 -7.03 9.00
C ARG A 75 12.11 -5.74 8.79
N ASP A 76 12.80 -4.66 8.43
CA ASP A 76 12.20 -3.32 8.36
C ASP A 76 11.93 -2.89 6.90
N PHE A 77 12.12 -3.77 5.90
CA PHE A 77 11.94 -3.47 4.47
C PHE A 77 10.51 -3.05 4.09
N LEU A 78 9.52 -3.37 4.91
CA LEU A 78 8.12 -2.96 4.72
C LEU A 78 7.82 -1.56 5.29
N SER A 79 8.79 -0.90 5.93
CA SER A 79 8.60 0.42 6.54
C SER A 79 8.96 1.56 5.58
N TRP A 80 8.24 2.68 5.68
CA TRP A 80 8.54 3.92 4.94
C TRP A 80 9.97 4.41 5.16
N ALA A 81 10.46 4.30 6.40
CA ALA A 81 11.83 4.68 6.78
C ALA A 81 12.88 3.97 5.92
N ASN A 82 12.74 2.66 5.72
CA ASN A 82 13.68 1.91 4.89
C ASN A 82 13.54 2.22 3.41
N VAL A 83 12.34 2.48 2.89
CA VAL A 83 12.19 2.86 1.49
C VAL A 83 12.89 4.19 1.20
N ILE A 84 12.76 5.16 2.11
CA ILE A 84 13.47 6.45 2.04
C ILE A 84 14.99 6.24 2.15
N LYS A 85 15.42 5.36 3.06
CA LYS A 85 16.84 5.02 3.24
C LYS A 85 17.44 4.35 2.01
N LEU A 86 16.69 3.45 1.40
CA LEU A 86 17.05 2.76 0.16
C LEU A 86 17.20 3.76 -0.99
N GLU A 87 16.29 4.74 -1.09
CA GLU A 87 16.40 5.84 -2.05
C GLU A 87 17.66 6.68 -1.82
N ARG A 88 17.96 7.04 -0.57
CA ARG A 88 19.17 7.84 -0.25
C ARG A 88 20.48 7.08 -0.50
N MET A 89 20.53 5.77 -0.21
CA MET A 89 21.75 4.98 -0.36
C MET A 89 22.01 4.51 -1.80
N TYR A 90 20.97 4.08 -2.51
CA TYR A 90 21.13 3.43 -3.83
C TYR A 90 20.57 4.26 -4.99
N GLY A 91 19.98 5.42 -4.70
CA GLY A 91 19.31 6.26 -5.67
C GLY A 91 17.90 5.78 -6.01
N ILE A 92 17.13 6.68 -6.60
CA ILE A 92 15.69 6.51 -6.82
C ILE A 92 15.34 5.31 -7.71
N ASN A 93 16.11 5.06 -8.77
CA ASN A 93 15.81 3.99 -9.72
C ASN A 93 15.94 2.61 -9.08
N LYS A 94 16.99 2.39 -8.28
CA LYS A 94 17.21 1.11 -7.59
C LYS A 94 16.19 0.91 -6.48
N ALA A 95 15.89 1.95 -5.71
CA ALA A 95 14.90 1.88 -4.65
C ALA A 95 13.49 1.57 -5.19
N MET A 96 13.11 2.23 -6.29
CA MET A 96 11.84 1.99 -6.97
C MET A 96 11.72 0.57 -7.49
N LEU A 97 12.79 0.03 -8.09
CA LEU A 97 12.82 -1.33 -8.62
C LEU A 97 12.66 -2.36 -7.50
N ILE A 98 13.39 -2.20 -6.40
CA ILE A 98 13.31 -3.10 -5.24
C ILE A 98 11.92 -3.04 -4.60
N TYR A 99 11.37 -1.84 -4.40
CA TYR A 99 10.02 -1.66 -3.87
C TYR A 99 8.97 -2.29 -4.77
N SER A 100 9.05 -2.05 -6.08
CA SER A 100 8.10 -2.60 -7.05
C SER A 100 8.16 -4.12 -7.11
N LEU A 101 9.36 -4.72 -7.07
CA LEU A 101 9.52 -6.18 -7.02
C LEU A 101 8.92 -6.79 -5.75
N LEU A 102 9.19 -6.19 -4.58
CA LEU A 102 8.62 -6.67 -3.32
C LEU A 102 7.09 -6.62 -3.33
N ASN A 103 6.52 -5.50 -3.78
CA ASN A 103 5.08 -5.31 -3.76
C ASN A 103 4.38 -6.19 -4.82
N THR A 104 4.93 -6.24 -6.03
CA THR A 104 4.38 -7.08 -7.12
C THR A 104 4.53 -8.56 -6.78
N GLY A 105 5.67 -8.97 -6.20
CA GLY A 105 5.90 -10.34 -5.74
C GLY A 105 4.92 -10.76 -4.64
N GLY A 106 4.64 -9.86 -3.68
CA GLY A 106 3.64 -10.09 -2.65
C GLY A 106 2.23 -10.25 -3.21
N ILE A 107 1.83 -9.38 -4.15
CA ILE A 107 0.55 -9.48 -4.84
C ILE A 107 0.46 -10.78 -5.64
N ALA A 108 1.52 -11.14 -6.37
CA ALA A 108 1.57 -12.37 -7.15
C ALA A 108 1.40 -13.62 -6.27
N ALA A 109 2.10 -13.67 -5.13
CA ALA A 109 1.98 -14.78 -4.18
C ALA A 109 0.55 -14.90 -3.61
N LEU A 110 -0.08 -13.77 -3.29
CA LEU A 110 -1.45 -13.74 -2.77
C LEU A 110 -2.47 -14.17 -3.84
N MET A 111 -2.32 -13.68 -5.08
CA MET A 111 -3.17 -14.07 -6.21
C MET A 111 -3.01 -15.55 -6.57
N LEU A 112 -1.79 -16.09 -6.47
CA LEU A 112 -1.52 -17.51 -6.67
C LEU A 112 -2.23 -18.35 -5.60
N GLY A 113 -2.18 -17.92 -4.34
CA GLY A 113 -2.96 -18.55 -3.26
C GLY A 113 -4.46 -18.55 -3.53
N PHE A 114 -5.03 -17.42 -3.97
CA PHE A 114 -6.45 -17.36 -4.33
C PHE A 114 -6.80 -18.18 -5.57
N ASN A 115 -5.87 -18.34 -6.51
CA ASN A 115 -6.06 -19.21 -7.67
C ASN A 115 -6.11 -20.68 -7.27
N ILE A 116 -5.21 -21.13 -6.39
CA ILE A 116 -5.21 -22.50 -5.83
C ILE A 116 -6.53 -22.78 -5.09
N LEU A 117 -7.07 -21.80 -4.37
CA LEU A 117 -8.34 -21.90 -3.66
C LEU A 117 -9.58 -21.81 -4.57
N GLY A 118 -9.40 -21.65 -5.89
CA GLY A 118 -10.50 -21.55 -6.86
C GLY A 118 -11.29 -20.23 -6.81
N ILE A 119 -10.79 -19.22 -6.10
CA ILE A 119 -11.47 -17.92 -5.93
C ILE A 119 -11.29 -17.03 -7.17
N VAL A 120 -10.13 -17.09 -7.82
CA VAL A 120 -9.80 -16.33 -9.04
C VAL A 120 -9.23 -17.25 -10.11
N THR A 121 -9.54 -16.96 -11.37
CA THR A 121 -8.98 -17.67 -12.52
C THR A 121 -7.52 -17.25 -12.75
N PRO A 122 -6.71 -18.08 -13.44
CA PRO A 122 -5.33 -17.74 -13.73
C PRO A 122 -5.19 -16.42 -14.49
N VAL A 123 -6.11 -16.17 -15.43
CA VAL A 123 -6.16 -14.92 -16.20
C VAL A 123 -6.40 -13.71 -15.29
N MET A 124 -7.33 -13.82 -14.33
CA MET A 124 -7.57 -12.75 -13.35
C MET A 124 -6.37 -12.54 -12.43
N ALA A 125 -5.75 -13.62 -11.94
CA ALA A 125 -4.56 -13.56 -11.08
C ALA A 125 -3.40 -12.79 -11.76
N VAL A 126 -3.13 -13.11 -13.04
CA VAL A 126 -2.12 -12.40 -13.83
C VAL A 126 -2.52 -10.93 -14.04
N GLY A 127 -3.78 -10.67 -14.42
CA GLY A 127 -4.29 -9.31 -14.63
C GLY A 127 -4.16 -8.42 -13.39
N TYR A 128 -4.57 -8.92 -12.21
CA TYR A 128 -4.44 -8.18 -10.95
C TYR A 128 -2.99 -7.94 -10.55
N THR A 129 -2.10 -8.90 -10.83
CA THR A 129 -0.66 -8.74 -10.55
C THR A 129 -0.04 -7.64 -11.40
N ILE A 130 -0.36 -7.59 -12.70
CA ILE A 130 0.11 -6.53 -13.61
C ILE A 130 -0.40 -5.16 -13.16
N LEU A 131 -1.70 -5.04 -12.90
CA LEU A 131 -2.31 -3.79 -12.43
C LEU A 131 -1.70 -3.34 -11.09
N GLY A 132 -1.49 -4.27 -10.16
CA GLY A 132 -0.83 -4.01 -8.88
C GLY A 132 0.61 -3.51 -9.03
N GLY A 133 1.37 -4.05 -9.99
CA GLY A 133 2.71 -3.59 -10.32
C GLY A 133 2.73 -2.16 -10.87
N ILE A 134 1.85 -1.86 -11.84
CA ILE A 134 1.69 -0.51 -12.40
C ILE A 134 1.32 0.48 -11.28
N PHE A 135 0.37 0.11 -10.42
CA PHE A 135 -0.04 0.95 -9.30
C PHE A 135 1.11 1.19 -8.31
N SER A 136 1.92 0.17 -8.03
CA SER A 136 3.08 0.27 -7.14
C SER A 136 4.13 1.25 -7.66
N ILE A 137 4.38 1.22 -8.98
CA ILE A 137 5.27 2.16 -9.68
C ILE A 137 4.76 3.60 -9.53
N ILE A 138 3.47 3.83 -9.84
CA ILE A 138 2.85 5.16 -9.74
C ILE A 138 2.90 5.66 -8.30
N HIS A 139 2.55 4.81 -7.34
CA HIS A 139 2.54 5.12 -5.92
C HIS A 139 3.93 5.53 -5.43
N PHE A 140 4.96 4.75 -5.77
CA PHE A 140 6.35 5.08 -5.43
C PHE A 140 6.74 6.45 -6.01
N HIS A 141 6.49 6.64 -7.30
CA HIS A 141 6.91 7.86 -8.00
C HIS A 141 6.19 9.11 -7.49
N TYR A 142 4.89 9.01 -7.15
CA TYR A 142 4.10 10.18 -6.79
C TYR A 142 4.19 10.50 -5.29
N GLN A 143 4.21 9.48 -4.44
CA GLN A 143 4.16 9.69 -2.99
C GLN A 143 5.55 9.78 -2.36
N ILE A 144 6.45 8.84 -2.70
CA ILE A 144 7.77 8.76 -2.06
C ILE A 144 8.69 9.85 -2.61
N ARG A 145 8.83 9.93 -3.94
CA ARG A 145 9.69 10.95 -4.57
C ARG A 145 9.28 12.37 -4.17
N LYS A 146 7.98 12.65 -4.12
CA LYS A 146 7.47 13.98 -3.74
C LYS A 146 7.80 14.31 -2.29
N ALA A 147 7.64 13.35 -1.38
CA ALA A 147 7.95 13.53 0.03
C ALA A 147 9.47 13.70 0.27
N VAL A 148 10.30 12.90 -0.40
CA VAL A 148 11.76 13.02 -0.28
C VAL A 148 12.27 14.33 -0.87
N LYS A 149 11.80 14.72 -2.07
CA LYS A 149 12.22 15.97 -2.74
C LYS A 149 11.81 17.23 -1.99
N GLN A 150 10.67 17.23 -1.31
CA GLN A 150 10.23 18.39 -0.53
C GLN A 150 11.03 18.58 0.76
N ASN A 151 11.57 17.50 1.33
CA ASN A 151 12.40 17.55 2.53
C ASN A 151 13.89 17.79 2.24
N THR A 152 14.40 17.51 1.03
CA THR A 152 15.76 17.90 0.64
C THR A 152 15.89 19.38 0.30
N LEU A 153 14.85 20.01 -0.25
CA LEU A 153 14.82 21.45 -0.57
C LEU A 153 14.64 22.37 0.64
N GLN A 154 14.29 21.83 1.82
CA GLN A 154 14.10 22.62 3.04
C GLN A 154 15.39 22.76 3.87
N LYS A 155 16.51 22.25 3.35
CA LYS A 155 17.83 22.23 4.01
C LYS A 155 18.88 23.15 3.37
N ASP A 156 18.50 23.90 2.33
CA ASP A 156 19.30 24.98 1.73
C ASP A 156 18.64 26.33 2.01
#